data_AF-A0A6I2UXR5-F1
#
_entry.id   AF-A0A6I2UXR5-F1
#
_cell.length_a   1.000
_cell.length_b   1.000
_cell.length_c   1.000
_cell.angle_alpha   90.00
_cell.angle_beta   90.00
_cell.angle_gamma   90.00
#
_symmetry.space_group_name_H-M   'P 1'
#
loop_
_entity.id
_entity.type
_entity.pdbx_description
1 polymer ?
#
loop_
_entity_poly.entity_id
_entity_poly.type
_entity_poly.pdbx_seq_one_letter_code
_entity_poly.pdbx_strand_id
1 'polypeptide(L)'
;MNAITPAFSNEALWGIIAVMGAVLLLLGGELFYARIQLNSRQERYWWVLGVSNMYMFEYDIAADELLLSDHFAALLGAPRHIYQFSTIMGALPKQMSQRGLGNISRILECCKQDGRLEMRRMDGSMGVFRVRCNSFKDKHGQLCSMVGILVDVTREAQEEEALRTRAERDGLTAVYNSDTVRFRIGKMLEKRTGAVSSGFVMLDVDHFKGINDTLGHQSGDRVLQNLSDSLRTAVRDTDIIGRLGGDEFCIYLPQIPDYEFLCRFCQRLNAVSKSYFNQTEIGIDVTISVGGVLVRPDETFADVYRRADQALYEAKAQGRNTNCGRK
;
A
#
# COMPACT_ATOMS: atom_id res chain seq x y z
N MET A 1 -5.37 -78.94 54.61
CA MET A 1 -4.74 -77.93 53.75
C MET A 1 -5.49 -77.86 52.43
N ASN A 2 -6.03 -76.67 52.17
CA ASN A 2 -6.48 -76.09 50.90
C ASN A 2 -6.11 -76.82 49.60
N ALA A 3 -7.10 -76.99 48.73
CA ALA A 3 -7.15 -76.29 47.43
C ALA A 3 -8.55 -76.44 46.84
N ILE A 4 -9.44 -75.48 47.10
CA ILE A 4 -10.67 -75.32 46.30
C ILE A 4 -10.27 -74.42 45.13
N THR A 5 -9.95 -75.03 43.99
CA THR A 5 -9.92 -74.32 42.72
C THR A 5 -11.37 -74.07 42.28
N PRO A 6 -11.82 -72.82 42.12
CA PRO A 6 -13.16 -72.58 41.59
C PRO A 6 -13.16 -72.98 40.12
N ALA A 7 -13.91 -74.04 39.79
CA ALA A 7 -14.21 -74.38 38.40
C ALA A 7 -15.11 -73.28 37.83
N PHE A 8 -14.54 -72.39 37.02
CA PHE A 8 -15.32 -71.47 36.21
C PHE A 8 -16.25 -72.29 35.31
N SER A 9 -17.57 -72.11 35.44
CA SER A 9 -18.53 -72.75 34.55
C SER A 9 -18.38 -72.18 33.13
N ASN A 10 -18.45 -73.03 32.11
CA ASN A 10 -18.34 -72.61 30.71
C ASN A 10 -19.34 -71.49 30.35
N GLU A 11 -20.48 -71.42 31.02
CA GLU A 11 -21.50 -70.38 30.84
C GLU A 11 -21.01 -68.98 31.24
N ALA A 12 -20.26 -68.86 32.34
CA ALA A 12 -19.69 -67.58 32.76
C ALA A 12 -18.63 -67.09 31.76
N LEU A 13 -17.85 -68.01 31.19
CA LEU A 13 -16.86 -67.71 30.16
C LEU A 13 -17.54 -67.22 28.86
N TRP A 14 -18.60 -67.87 28.41
CA TRP A 14 -19.38 -67.43 27.25
C TRP A 14 -20.04 -66.06 27.46
N GLY A 15 -20.53 -65.77 28.68
CA GLY A 15 -21.06 -64.46 29.03
C GLY A 15 -20.01 -63.35 28.93
N ILE A 16 -18.79 -63.59 29.43
CA ILE A 16 -17.68 -62.62 29.33
C ILE A 16 -17.27 -62.41 27.87
N ILE A 17 -17.18 -63.47 27.08
CA ILE A 17 -16.84 -63.39 25.65
C ILE A 17 -17.90 -62.59 24.89
N ALA A 18 -19.19 -62.80 25.17
CA ALA A 18 -20.27 -62.06 24.53
C ALA A 18 -20.23 -60.56 24.87
N VAL A 19 -19.99 -60.22 26.14
CA VAL A 19 -19.85 -58.82 26.58
C VAL A 19 -18.61 -58.16 25.96
N MET A 20 -17.46 -58.85 25.96
CA MET A 20 -16.25 -58.38 25.29
C MET A 20 -16.47 -58.16 23.79
N GLY A 21 -17.16 -59.08 23.12
CA GLY A 21 -17.50 -58.96 21.70
C GLY A 21 -18.39 -57.75 21.42
N ALA A 22 -19.39 -57.50 22.27
CA ALA A 22 -20.25 -56.32 22.17
C ALA A 22 -19.48 -55.01 22.38
N VAL A 23 -18.57 -54.97 23.37
CA VAL A 23 -17.71 -53.80 23.64
C VAL A 23 -16.75 -53.54 22.47
N LEU A 24 -16.15 -54.57 21.89
CA LEU A 24 -15.27 -54.45 20.73
C LEU A 24 -16.02 -53.96 19.48
N LEU A 25 -17.26 -54.42 19.27
CA LEU A 25 -18.11 -53.94 18.18
C LEU A 25 -18.49 -52.47 18.37
N LEU A 26 -18.81 -52.04 19.59
CA LEU A 26 -19.10 -50.64 19.91
C LEU A 26 -17.87 -49.75 19.68
N LEU A 27 -16.71 -50.13 20.21
CA LEU A 27 -15.44 -49.41 20.00
C LEU A 27 -15.05 -49.36 18.51
N GLY A 28 -15.21 -50.47 17.79
CA GLY A 28 -14.97 -50.55 16.35
C GLY A 28 -15.91 -49.62 15.57
N GLY A 29 -17.18 -49.58 15.96
CA GLY A 29 -18.18 -48.67 15.40
C GLY A 29 -17.84 -47.19 15.63
N GLU A 30 -17.42 -46.83 16.85
CA GLU A 30 -16.99 -45.46 17.17
C GLU A 30 -15.75 -45.04 16.38
N LEU A 31 -14.74 -45.92 16.28
CA LEU A 31 -13.52 -45.67 15.50
C LEU A 31 -13.83 -45.52 14.01
N PHE A 32 -14.71 -46.36 13.47
CA PHE A 32 -15.17 -46.27 12.09
C PHE A 32 -15.92 -44.96 11.83
N TYR A 33 -16.83 -44.59 12.72
CA TYR A 33 -17.58 -43.34 12.62
C TYR A 33 -16.68 -42.11 12.71
N ALA A 34 -15.72 -42.11 13.63
CA ALA A 34 -14.70 -41.06 13.76
C ALA A 34 -13.85 -40.94 12.48
N ARG A 35 -13.47 -42.07 11.86
CA ARG A 35 -12.70 -42.11 10.61
C ARG A 35 -13.48 -41.51 9.43
N ILE A 36 -14.76 -41.85 9.31
CA ILE A 36 -15.63 -41.27 8.29
C ILE A 36 -15.74 -39.75 8.49
N GLN A 37 -15.98 -39.29 9.73
CA GLN A 37 -16.04 -37.85 10.00
C GLN A 37 -14.74 -37.12 9.68
N LEU A 38 -13.59 -37.71 9.99
CA LEU A 38 -12.27 -37.18 9.65
C LEU A 38 -12.09 -37.06 8.14
N ASN A 39 -12.39 -38.12 7.38
CA ASN A 39 -12.32 -38.10 5.93
C ASN A 39 -13.25 -37.04 5.34
N SER A 40 -14.50 -36.94 5.80
CA SER A 40 -15.44 -35.92 5.32
C SER A 40 -15.06 -34.50 5.74
N ARG A 41 -14.31 -34.30 6.82
CA ARG A 41 -13.70 -33.00 7.17
C ARG A 41 -12.53 -32.68 6.24
N GLN A 42 -11.68 -33.67 5.94
CA GLN A 42 -10.57 -33.52 4.99
C GLN A 42 -11.07 -33.22 3.57
N GLU A 43 -12.08 -33.93 3.06
CA GLU A 43 -12.63 -33.65 1.73
C GLU A 43 -13.27 -32.25 1.63
N ARG A 44 -14.00 -31.81 2.66
CA ARG A 44 -14.53 -30.44 2.71
C ARG A 44 -13.41 -29.40 2.73
N TYR A 45 -12.31 -29.69 3.42
CA TYR A 45 -11.12 -28.85 3.38
C TYR A 45 -10.57 -28.76 1.95
N TRP A 46 -10.36 -29.90 1.27
CA TRP A 46 -9.91 -29.92 -0.13
C TRP A 46 -10.85 -29.19 -1.10
N TRP A 47 -12.17 -29.25 -0.89
CA TRP A 47 -13.14 -28.47 -1.70
C TRP A 47 -13.03 -26.96 -1.47
N VAL A 48 -12.90 -26.50 -0.22
CA VAL A 48 -12.68 -25.08 0.10
C VAL A 48 -11.36 -24.58 -0.49
N LEU A 49 -10.36 -25.46 -0.59
CA LEU A 49 -9.05 -25.14 -1.16
C LEU A 49 -9.04 -25.14 -2.69
N GLY A 50 -9.76 -26.06 -3.33
CA GLY A 50 -9.78 -26.20 -4.79
C GLY A 50 -10.65 -25.17 -5.51
N VAL A 51 -11.69 -24.64 -4.86
CA VAL A 51 -12.68 -23.75 -5.51
C VAL A 51 -12.30 -22.27 -5.45
N SER A 52 -11.39 -21.90 -4.56
CA SER A 52 -11.26 -20.52 -4.12
C SER A 52 -10.21 -19.66 -4.84
N ASN A 53 -9.44 -20.21 -5.79
CA ASN A 53 -8.25 -19.54 -6.37
C ASN A 53 -7.31 -18.93 -5.30
N MET A 54 -7.40 -19.40 -4.05
CA MET A 54 -6.62 -18.90 -2.93
C MET A 54 -5.26 -19.60 -2.91
N TYR A 55 -4.23 -18.84 -2.55
CA TYR A 55 -2.89 -19.38 -2.38
C TYR A 55 -2.70 -19.78 -0.91
N MET A 56 -2.80 -21.07 -0.62
CA MET A 56 -2.62 -21.58 0.75
C MET A 56 -1.26 -22.22 0.95
N PHE A 57 -0.71 -22.09 2.16
CA PHE A 57 0.36 -22.94 2.67
C PHE A 57 0.07 -23.46 4.09
N GLU A 58 0.71 -24.57 4.43
CA GLU A 58 0.79 -25.13 5.77
C GLU A 58 2.26 -25.43 6.07
N TYR A 59 2.77 -24.90 7.17
CA TYR A 59 4.11 -25.17 7.66
C TYR A 59 4.01 -25.96 8.96
N ASP A 60 4.41 -27.23 8.91
CA ASP A 60 4.60 -28.08 10.08
C ASP A 60 6.01 -27.87 10.62
N ILE A 61 6.10 -27.29 11.82
CA ILE A 61 7.37 -26.94 12.45
C ILE A 61 8.05 -28.16 13.06
N ALA A 62 7.27 -29.15 13.51
CA ALA A 62 7.82 -30.35 14.11
C ALA A 62 8.45 -31.26 13.04
N ALA A 63 7.82 -31.34 11.87
CA ALA A 63 8.35 -32.09 10.72
C ALA A 63 9.33 -31.26 9.86
N ASP A 64 9.37 -29.94 10.02
CA ASP A 64 10.07 -28.99 9.15
C ASP A 64 9.63 -29.12 7.67
N GLU A 65 8.31 -29.21 7.46
CA GLU A 65 7.69 -29.44 6.16
C GLU A 65 6.75 -28.29 5.79
N LEU A 66 6.94 -27.73 4.60
CA LEU A 66 6.04 -26.74 4.02
C LEU A 66 5.24 -27.39 2.87
N LEU A 67 3.92 -27.38 3.03
CA LEU A 67 2.96 -27.80 2.02
C LEU A 67 2.30 -26.57 1.41
N LEU A 68 2.31 -26.47 0.09
CA LEU A 68 1.66 -25.43 -0.69
C LEU A 68 0.40 -25.99 -1.36
N SER A 69 -0.57 -25.14 -1.64
CA SER A 69 -1.61 -25.45 -2.63
C SER A 69 -1.02 -25.46 -4.05
N ASP A 70 -1.67 -26.14 -4.99
CA ASP A 70 -1.19 -26.24 -6.38
C ASP A 70 -1.02 -24.86 -7.03
N HIS A 71 -1.99 -23.96 -6.82
CA HIS A 71 -1.93 -22.58 -7.30
C HIS A 71 -0.77 -21.79 -6.69
N PHE A 72 -0.46 -22.04 -5.41
CA PHE A 72 0.62 -21.31 -4.74
C PHE A 72 2.00 -21.83 -5.12
N ALA A 73 2.14 -23.14 -5.28
CA ALA A 73 3.33 -23.76 -5.86
C ALA A 73 3.61 -23.20 -7.26
N ALA A 74 2.59 -23.09 -8.10
CA ALA A 74 2.70 -22.48 -9.43
C ALA A 74 3.08 -20.98 -9.38
N LEU A 75 2.47 -20.20 -8.48
CA LEU A 75 2.79 -18.78 -8.29
C LEU A 75 4.25 -18.56 -7.89
N LEU A 76 4.81 -19.44 -7.06
CA LEU A 76 6.19 -19.36 -6.57
C LEU A 76 7.19 -20.08 -7.48
N GLY A 77 6.75 -20.88 -8.44
CA GLY A 77 7.63 -21.77 -9.22
C GLY A 77 8.36 -22.77 -8.32
N ALA A 78 7.68 -23.28 -7.28
CA ALA A 78 8.23 -24.16 -6.27
C ALA A 78 7.50 -25.51 -6.24
N PRO A 79 8.14 -26.60 -5.76
CA PRO A 79 7.43 -27.84 -5.54
C PRO A 79 6.35 -27.67 -4.46
N ARG A 80 5.28 -28.45 -4.57
CA ARG A 80 4.15 -28.39 -3.65
C ARG A 80 4.52 -28.76 -2.22
N HIS A 81 5.43 -29.72 -2.06
CA HIS A 81 5.89 -30.20 -0.77
C HIS A 81 7.38 -29.94 -0.67
N ILE A 82 7.78 -29.20 0.36
CA ILE A 82 9.15 -28.80 0.62
C ILE A 82 9.53 -29.34 2.00
N TYR A 83 10.47 -30.27 2.03
CA TYR A 83 11.04 -30.82 3.26
C TYR A 83 12.23 -29.99 3.72
N GLN A 84 12.55 -30.05 5.02
CA GLN A 84 13.68 -29.33 5.61
C GLN A 84 13.61 -27.81 5.31
N PHE A 85 12.41 -27.25 5.38
CA PHE A 85 12.14 -25.90 4.92
C PHE A 85 13.01 -24.85 5.64
N SER A 86 13.22 -24.99 6.95
CA SER A 86 14.07 -24.11 7.75
C SER A 86 15.52 -24.04 7.21
N THR A 87 16.04 -25.18 6.74
CA THR A 87 17.39 -25.31 6.17
C THR A 87 17.49 -24.64 4.81
N ILE A 88 16.48 -24.85 3.96
CA ILE A 88 16.39 -24.21 2.63
C ILE A 88 16.32 -22.69 2.78
N MET A 89 15.54 -22.19 3.75
CA MET A 89 15.44 -20.77 4.05
C MET A 89 16.74 -20.17 4.59
N GLY A 90 17.48 -20.92 5.41
CA GLY A 90 18.79 -20.50 5.91
C GLY A 90 19.88 -20.44 4.84
N ALA A 91 19.77 -21.28 3.80
CA ALA A 91 20.74 -21.36 2.69
C ALA A 91 20.41 -20.43 1.51
N LEU A 92 19.20 -19.86 1.46
CA LEU A 92 18.76 -18.99 0.37
C LEU A 92 19.61 -17.70 0.32
N PRO A 93 20.25 -17.39 -0.83
CA PRO A 93 21.00 -16.14 -0.98
C PRO A 93 20.09 -14.93 -0.71
N LYS A 94 20.60 -13.91 0.00
CA LYS A 94 19.84 -12.68 0.29
C LYS A 94 19.25 -12.00 -0.97
N GLN A 95 19.88 -12.18 -2.13
CA GLN A 95 19.43 -11.66 -3.42
C GLN A 95 18.17 -12.35 -3.98
N MET A 96 17.85 -13.58 -3.54
CA MET A 96 16.62 -14.29 -3.94
C MET A 96 15.41 -13.95 -3.07
N SER A 97 15.56 -13.10 -2.05
CA SER A 97 14.49 -12.73 -1.10
C SER A 97 13.24 -12.08 -1.71
N GLN A 98 13.26 -11.70 -3.00
CA GLN A 98 12.15 -11.03 -3.67
C GLN A 98 11.42 -11.90 -4.73
N ARG A 99 11.81 -13.17 -4.91
CA ARG A 99 11.19 -14.08 -5.90
C ARG A 99 11.17 -15.53 -5.42
N GLY A 100 10.22 -16.31 -5.97
CA GLY A 100 10.09 -17.75 -5.69
C GLY A 100 10.03 -18.06 -4.20
N LEU A 101 10.83 -19.04 -3.76
CA LEU A 101 10.90 -19.44 -2.34
C LEU A 101 11.29 -18.28 -1.39
N GLY A 102 12.02 -17.27 -1.86
CA GLY A 102 12.37 -16.10 -1.05
C GLY A 102 11.18 -15.23 -0.65
N ASN A 103 10.04 -15.34 -1.34
CA ASN A 103 8.80 -14.69 -0.90
C ASN A 103 8.22 -15.36 0.36
N ILE A 104 8.52 -16.63 0.64
CA ILE A 104 7.90 -17.35 1.77
C ILE A 104 8.35 -16.78 3.11
N SER A 105 9.62 -16.38 3.29
CA SER A 105 10.04 -15.68 4.53
C SER A 105 9.22 -14.42 4.76
N ARG A 106 9.02 -13.61 3.72
CA ARG A 106 8.25 -12.37 3.79
C ARG A 106 6.79 -12.64 4.12
N ILE A 107 6.22 -13.72 3.60
CA ILE A 107 4.85 -14.16 3.91
C ILE A 107 4.75 -14.56 5.38
N LEU A 108 5.67 -15.40 5.87
CA LEU A 108 5.72 -15.84 7.27
C LEU A 108 5.98 -14.70 8.26
N GLU A 109 6.74 -13.67 7.85
CA GLU A 109 6.89 -12.43 8.62
C GLU A 109 5.59 -11.61 8.63
N CYS A 110 4.96 -11.43 7.47
CA CYS A 110 3.71 -10.69 7.32
C CYS A 110 2.55 -11.37 8.08
N CYS A 111 2.55 -12.70 8.17
CA CYS A 111 1.63 -13.48 9.00
C CYS A 111 1.58 -13.02 10.47
N LYS A 112 2.68 -12.44 10.99
CA LYS A 112 2.71 -11.94 12.38
C LYS A 112 1.95 -10.63 12.57
N GLN A 113 1.62 -9.94 11.48
CA GLN A 113 1.08 -8.56 11.50
C GLN A 113 -0.23 -8.41 10.71
N ASP A 114 -0.75 -9.48 10.10
CA ASP A 114 -2.01 -9.53 9.34
C ASP A 114 -2.14 -8.37 8.33
N GLY A 115 -1.32 -8.40 7.28
CA GLY A 115 -1.08 -7.28 6.37
C GLY A 115 -1.27 -7.56 4.88
N ARG A 116 -1.08 -6.50 4.07
CA ARG A 116 -0.89 -6.62 2.61
C ARG A 116 0.61 -6.74 2.31
N LEU A 117 0.97 -7.66 1.43
CA LEU A 117 2.34 -7.93 1.01
C LEU A 117 2.46 -7.73 -0.50
N GLU A 118 3.38 -6.86 -0.91
CA GLU A 118 3.74 -6.71 -2.31
C GLU A 118 4.80 -7.73 -2.71
N MET A 119 4.51 -8.51 -3.74
CA MET A 119 5.40 -9.57 -4.24
C MET A 119 5.49 -9.52 -5.74
N ARG A 120 6.68 -9.83 -6.26
CA ARG A 120 6.86 -10.02 -7.69
C ARG A 120 6.46 -11.44 -8.08
N ARG A 121 5.57 -11.56 -9.08
CA ARG A 121 5.15 -12.82 -9.69
C ARG A 121 6.27 -13.37 -10.60
N MET A 122 6.14 -14.63 -11.02
CA MET A 122 7.10 -15.29 -11.91
C MET A 122 7.22 -14.62 -13.29
N ASP A 123 6.13 -14.02 -13.79
CA ASP A 123 6.11 -13.25 -15.04
C ASP A 123 6.81 -11.87 -14.93
N GLY A 124 7.27 -11.50 -13.74
CA GLY A 124 7.92 -10.22 -13.47
C GLY A 124 6.98 -9.10 -13.02
N SER A 125 5.67 -9.27 -13.13
CA SER A 125 4.67 -8.31 -12.65
C SER A 125 4.66 -8.22 -11.12
N MET A 126 4.25 -7.06 -10.58
CA MET A 126 4.01 -6.90 -9.15
C MET A 126 2.56 -7.26 -8.82
N GLY A 127 2.38 -8.01 -7.74
CA GLY A 127 1.08 -8.33 -7.16
C GLY A 127 1.00 -7.89 -5.70
N VAL A 128 -0.19 -7.51 -5.27
CA VAL A 128 -0.51 -7.17 -3.88
C VAL A 128 -1.33 -8.32 -3.31
N PHE A 129 -0.83 -8.94 -2.25
CA PHE A 129 -1.46 -10.11 -1.64
C PHE A 129 -1.86 -9.79 -0.21
N ARG A 130 -3.12 -10.04 0.14
CA ARG A 130 -3.55 -10.00 1.53
C ARG A 130 -3.21 -11.33 2.17
N VAL A 131 -2.41 -11.30 3.24
CA VAL A 131 -1.94 -12.49 3.94
C VAL A 131 -2.72 -12.63 5.23
N ARG A 132 -3.27 -13.83 5.48
CA ARG A 132 -3.88 -14.19 6.76
C ARG A 132 -3.35 -15.52 7.24
N CYS A 133 -2.93 -15.59 8.49
CA CYS A 133 -2.31 -16.80 9.02
C CYS A 133 -2.82 -17.12 10.41
N ASN A 134 -3.01 -18.42 10.67
CA ASN A 134 -3.30 -18.96 11.97
C ASN A 134 -2.15 -19.85 12.43
N SER A 135 -1.80 -19.71 13.70
CA SER A 135 -0.72 -20.44 14.34
C SER A 135 -1.31 -21.41 15.36
N PHE A 136 -0.97 -22.69 15.26
CA PHE A 136 -1.46 -23.74 16.16
C PHE A 136 -0.38 -24.14 17.15
N LYS A 137 -0.76 -24.23 18.42
CA LYS A 137 0.14 -24.59 19.52
C LYS A 137 -0.26 -25.93 20.11
N ASP A 138 0.71 -26.67 20.64
CA ASP A 138 0.44 -27.88 21.43
C ASP A 138 -0.13 -27.54 22.81
N LYS A 139 -0.43 -28.60 23.57
CA LYS A 139 -0.85 -28.56 24.97
C LYS A 139 0.16 -27.90 25.93
N HIS A 140 1.40 -27.70 25.50
CA HIS A 140 2.47 -27.02 26.27
C HIS A 140 2.67 -25.57 25.83
N GLY A 141 1.88 -25.08 24.87
CA GLY A 141 1.97 -23.72 24.34
C GLY A 141 3.09 -23.52 23.31
N GLN A 142 3.77 -24.58 22.88
CA GLN A 142 4.78 -24.51 21.83
C GLN A 142 4.12 -24.49 20.44
N LEU A 143 4.69 -23.71 19.52
CA LEU A 143 4.16 -23.58 18.17
C LEU A 143 4.42 -24.86 17.37
N CYS A 144 3.37 -25.49 16.85
CA CYS A 144 3.45 -26.75 16.11
C CYS A 144 3.29 -26.55 14.61
N SER A 145 2.31 -25.75 14.20
CA SER A 145 2.06 -25.51 12.79
C SER A 145 1.53 -24.10 12.52
N MET A 146 1.67 -23.67 11.28
CA MET A 146 1.12 -22.42 10.77
C MET A 146 0.40 -22.69 9.47
N VAL A 147 -0.85 -22.25 9.37
CA VAL A 147 -1.62 -22.31 8.12
C VAL A 147 -1.89 -20.88 7.67
N GLY A 148 -1.56 -20.58 6.42
CA GLY A 148 -1.73 -19.26 5.86
C GLY A 148 -2.44 -19.29 4.51
N ILE A 149 -3.25 -18.26 4.29
CA ILE A 149 -3.96 -18.02 3.05
C ILE A 149 -3.55 -16.66 2.52
N LEU A 150 -3.24 -16.60 1.22
CA LEU A 150 -3.02 -15.37 0.49
C LEU A 150 -4.10 -15.20 -0.57
N VAL A 151 -4.64 -13.99 -0.61
CA VAL A 151 -5.61 -13.56 -1.62
C VAL A 151 -4.95 -12.49 -2.46
N ASP A 152 -4.92 -12.68 -3.78
CA ASP A 152 -4.49 -11.62 -4.70
C ASP A 152 -5.54 -10.51 -4.67
N VAL A 153 -5.13 -9.35 -4.16
CA VAL A 153 -5.95 -8.13 -4.07
C VAL A 153 -5.37 -7.04 -4.97
N THR A 154 -4.61 -7.41 -6.00
CA THR A 154 -3.93 -6.45 -6.88
C THR A 154 -4.93 -5.56 -7.57
N ARG A 155 -6.02 -6.12 -8.11
CA ARG A 155 -7.05 -5.36 -8.82
C ARG A 155 -7.75 -4.39 -7.88
N GLU A 156 -8.14 -4.85 -6.71
CA GLU A 156 -8.79 -4.05 -5.67
C GLU A 156 -7.86 -2.91 -5.20
N ALA A 157 -6.57 -3.20 -4.99
CA ALA A 157 -5.58 -2.21 -4.61
C ALA A 157 -5.33 -1.16 -5.72
N GLN A 158 -5.31 -1.59 -6.99
CA GLN A 158 -5.20 -0.68 -8.13
C GLN A 158 -6.44 0.20 -8.29
N GLU A 159 -7.63 -0.36 -8.12
CA GLU A 159 -8.89 0.38 -8.14
C GLU A 159 -8.96 1.39 -6.97
N GLU A 160 -8.56 0.97 -5.76
CA GLU A 160 -8.46 1.83 -4.58
C GLU A 160 -7.50 3.01 -4.82
N GLU A 161 -6.31 2.74 -5.36
CA GLU A 161 -5.32 3.78 -5.69
C GLU A 161 -5.81 4.71 -6.81
N ALA A 162 -6.49 4.19 -7.83
CA ALA A 162 -7.05 4.98 -8.92
C ALA A 162 -8.18 5.89 -8.42
N LEU A 163 -9.05 5.38 -7.55
CA LEU A 163 -10.10 6.16 -6.89
C LEU A 163 -9.50 7.25 -6.01
N ARG A 164 -8.48 6.91 -5.20
CA ARG A 164 -7.77 7.90 -4.37
C ARG A 164 -7.12 8.97 -5.24
N THR A 165 -6.41 8.58 -6.29
CA THR A 165 -5.77 9.52 -7.23
C THR A 165 -6.80 10.45 -7.86
N ARG A 166 -7.94 9.93 -8.32
CA ARG A 166 -9.01 10.74 -8.92
C ARG A 166 -9.66 11.69 -7.90
N ALA A 167 -9.79 11.27 -6.64
CA ALA A 167 -10.32 12.10 -5.57
C ALA A 167 -9.32 13.19 -5.13
N GLU A 168 -8.02 12.93 -5.24
CA GLU A 168 -6.97 13.81 -4.70
C GLU A 168 -6.32 14.73 -5.74
N ARG A 169 -6.37 14.38 -7.02
CA ARG A 169 -5.68 15.10 -8.10
C ARG A 169 -6.63 15.92 -8.96
N ASP A 170 -6.12 17.01 -9.52
CA ASP A 170 -6.79 17.79 -10.55
C ASP A 170 -6.82 16.99 -11.86
N GLY A 171 -7.99 16.91 -12.50
CA GLY A 171 -8.19 16.05 -13.66
C GLY A 171 -7.41 16.47 -14.91
N LEU A 172 -7.02 17.74 -15.02
CA LEU A 172 -6.30 18.27 -16.18
C LEU A 172 -4.78 18.22 -16.01
N THR A 173 -4.31 18.60 -14.82
CA THR A 173 -2.88 18.85 -14.54
C THR A 173 -2.24 17.76 -13.67
N ALA A 174 -3.05 16.84 -13.14
CA ALA A 174 -2.67 15.72 -12.28
C ALA A 174 -1.88 16.11 -11.00
N VAL A 175 -1.76 17.40 -10.68
CA VAL A 175 -1.26 17.88 -9.38
C VAL A 175 -2.39 17.77 -8.34
N TYR A 176 -2.15 18.07 -7.06
CA TYR A 176 -3.24 18.00 -6.08
C TYR A 176 -4.35 19.00 -6.41
N ASN A 177 -5.61 18.60 -6.19
CA ASN A 177 -6.75 19.51 -6.30
C ASN A 177 -6.87 20.41 -5.06
N SER A 178 -7.74 21.41 -5.13
CA SER A 178 -7.95 22.42 -4.09
C SER A 178 -8.22 21.85 -2.70
N ASP A 179 -9.07 20.83 -2.62
CA ASP A 179 -9.48 20.21 -1.36
C ASP A 179 -8.32 19.45 -0.72
N THR A 180 -7.56 18.72 -1.54
CA THR A 180 -6.40 17.95 -1.09
C THR A 180 -5.27 18.85 -0.64
N VAL A 181 -5.01 19.95 -1.36
CA VAL A 181 -4.05 20.98 -0.95
C VAL A 181 -4.40 21.53 0.43
N ARG A 182 -5.65 21.99 0.61
CA ARG A 182 -6.13 22.55 1.87
C ARG A 182 -5.97 21.57 3.02
N PHE A 183 -6.37 20.31 2.80
CA PHE A 183 -6.28 19.25 3.80
C PHE A 183 -4.82 18.95 4.16
N ARG A 184 -3.96 18.66 3.17
CA ARG A 184 -2.57 18.25 3.40
C ARG A 184 -1.75 19.35 4.05
N ILE A 185 -1.86 20.58 3.54
CA ILE A 185 -1.12 21.72 4.10
C ILE A 185 -1.63 22.05 5.49
N GLY A 186 -2.96 22.07 5.71
CA GLY A 186 -3.53 22.27 7.05
C GLY A 186 -2.97 21.29 8.08
N LYS A 187 -2.92 19.99 7.72
CA LYS A 187 -2.32 18.95 8.58
C LYS A 187 -0.83 19.16 8.86
N MET A 188 -0.07 19.71 7.92
CA MET A 188 1.35 20.01 8.13
C MET A 188 1.55 21.22 9.02
N LEU A 189 0.71 22.25 8.87
CA LEU A 189 0.73 23.44 9.73
C LEU A 189 0.40 23.08 11.19
N GLU A 190 -0.59 22.21 11.41
CA GLU A 190 -0.96 21.69 12.74
C GLU A 190 0.19 20.94 13.45
N LYS A 191 1.04 20.23 12.68
CA LYS A 191 2.12 19.39 13.22
C LYS A 191 3.45 20.14 13.37
N ARG A 192 3.51 21.41 13.01
CA ARG A 192 4.76 22.15 12.93
C ARG A 192 5.28 22.47 14.33
N THR A 193 6.52 22.05 14.61
CA THR A 193 7.26 22.48 15.80
C THR A 193 8.16 23.66 15.42
N GLY A 194 8.10 24.75 16.18
CA GLY A 194 8.44 26.12 15.77
C GLY A 194 9.88 26.46 15.34
N ALA A 195 10.76 25.47 15.14
CA ALA A 195 12.16 25.72 14.78
C ALA A 195 12.42 25.79 13.27
N VAL A 196 11.61 25.14 12.43
CA VAL A 196 11.91 25.04 10.98
C VAL A 196 10.95 25.91 10.16
N SER A 197 11.51 26.75 9.29
CA SER A 197 10.76 27.62 8.38
C SER A 197 10.08 26.81 7.27
N SER A 198 8.92 27.27 6.82
CA SER A 198 8.20 26.72 5.67
C SER A 198 7.77 27.87 4.76
N GLY A 199 7.68 27.61 3.47
CA GLY A 199 7.26 28.58 2.46
C GLY A 199 5.92 28.19 1.86
N PHE A 200 5.13 29.19 1.49
CA PHE A 200 3.94 29.00 0.67
C PHE A 200 4.00 29.97 -0.50
N VAL A 201 3.75 29.45 -1.69
CA VAL A 201 3.87 30.16 -2.96
C VAL A 201 2.56 30.03 -3.71
N MET A 202 2.05 31.14 -4.23
CA MET A 202 0.96 31.18 -5.19
C MET A 202 1.46 31.62 -6.55
N LEU A 203 0.87 31.05 -7.60
CA LEU A 203 1.23 31.29 -8.97
C LEU A 203 -0.04 31.44 -9.82
N ASP A 204 0.05 32.24 -10.85
CA ASP A 204 -1.02 32.47 -11.81
C ASP A 204 -0.44 32.68 -13.21
N VAL A 205 -1.13 32.16 -14.23
CA VAL A 205 -0.73 32.32 -15.62
C VAL A 205 -1.15 33.70 -16.12
N ASP A 206 -0.18 34.52 -16.50
CA ASP A 206 -0.46 35.87 -16.95
C ASP A 206 -1.30 35.84 -18.23
N HIS A 207 -2.36 36.67 -18.25
CA HIS A 207 -3.27 36.80 -19.39
C HIS A 207 -4.00 35.52 -19.83
N PHE A 208 -4.15 34.52 -18.95
CA PHE A 208 -4.76 33.22 -19.29
C PHE A 208 -6.13 33.32 -19.98
N LYS A 209 -7.00 34.21 -19.51
CA LYS A 209 -8.30 34.45 -20.16
C LYS A 209 -8.13 34.88 -21.62
N GLY A 210 -7.19 35.78 -21.91
CA GLY A 210 -6.90 36.23 -23.27
C GLY A 210 -6.35 35.11 -24.16
N ILE A 211 -5.57 34.18 -23.58
CA ILE A 211 -5.11 32.96 -24.27
C ILE A 211 -6.31 32.10 -24.67
N ASN A 212 -7.23 31.84 -23.74
CA ASN A 212 -8.44 31.07 -24.02
C ASN A 212 -9.33 31.75 -25.07
N ASP A 213 -9.52 33.07 -24.95
CA ASP A 213 -10.37 33.84 -25.85
C ASP A 213 -9.79 33.90 -27.28
N THR A 214 -8.47 33.86 -27.43
CA THR A 214 -7.78 33.99 -28.74
C THR A 214 -7.47 32.63 -29.38
N LEU A 215 -7.01 31.66 -28.59
CA LEU A 215 -6.49 30.37 -29.07
C LEU A 215 -7.38 29.18 -28.70
N GLY A 216 -8.49 29.43 -27.99
CA GLY A 216 -9.43 28.42 -27.54
C GLY A 216 -8.99 27.68 -26.27
N HIS A 217 -9.96 27.06 -25.60
CA HIS A 217 -9.74 26.36 -24.33
C HIS A 217 -8.73 25.22 -24.40
N GLN A 218 -8.62 24.51 -25.53
CA GLN A 218 -7.61 23.45 -25.69
C GLN A 218 -6.17 23.98 -25.57
N SER A 219 -5.93 25.21 -26.04
CA SER A 219 -4.62 25.85 -25.92
C SER A 219 -4.35 26.29 -24.49
N GLY A 220 -5.36 26.81 -23.79
CA GLY A 220 -5.26 27.09 -22.36
C GLY A 220 -5.01 25.82 -21.53
N ASP A 221 -5.69 24.72 -21.84
CA ASP A 221 -5.48 23.44 -21.18
C ASP A 221 -4.03 22.95 -21.31
N ARG A 222 -3.45 23.09 -22.52
CA ARG A 222 -2.03 22.78 -22.75
C ARG A 222 -1.10 23.69 -21.95
N VAL A 223 -1.40 24.99 -21.85
CA VAL A 223 -0.62 25.92 -21.03
C VAL A 223 -0.62 25.47 -19.56
N LEU A 224 -1.77 25.08 -19.01
CA LEU A 224 -1.88 24.61 -17.64
C LEU A 224 -1.14 23.28 -17.42
N GLN A 225 -1.21 22.36 -18.37
CA GLN A 225 -0.46 21.10 -18.34
C GLN A 225 1.04 21.36 -18.35
N ASN A 226 1.53 22.20 -19.27
CA ASN A 226 2.94 22.56 -19.38
C ASN A 226 3.46 23.28 -18.12
N LEU A 227 2.63 24.15 -17.54
CA LEU A 227 2.96 24.76 -16.25
C LEU A 227 3.09 23.67 -15.18
N SER A 228 2.12 22.77 -15.08
CA SER A 228 2.16 21.72 -14.07
C SER A 228 3.38 20.80 -14.18
N ASP A 229 3.79 20.45 -15.40
CA ASP A 229 4.99 19.64 -15.66
C ASP A 229 6.26 20.41 -15.30
N SER A 230 6.32 21.69 -15.68
CA SER A 230 7.40 22.60 -15.29
C SER A 230 7.57 22.67 -13.76
N LEU A 231 6.47 22.89 -13.03
CA LEU A 231 6.49 22.99 -11.57
C LEU A 231 6.96 21.67 -10.93
N ARG A 232 6.55 20.51 -11.45
CA ARG A 232 7.00 19.19 -10.96
C ARG A 232 8.52 19.02 -11.02
N THR A 233 9.17 19.58 -12.03
CA THR A 233 10.65 19.51 -12.15
C THR A 233 11.38 20.44 -11.18
N ALA A 234 10.69 21.46 -10.65
CA ALA A 234 11.28 22.43 -9.73
C ALA A 234 11.14 22.03 -8.25
N VAL A 235 10.19 21.15 -7.92
CA VAL A 235 9.87 20.75 -6.54
C VAL A 235 10.52 19.42 -6.14
N ARG A 236 10.59 19.17 -4.83
CA ARG A 236 11.03 17.91 -4.24
C ARG A 236 9.82 17.01 -3.94
N ASP A 237 10.05 15.73 -3.70
CA ASP A 237 8.99 14.78 -3.32
C ASP A 237 8.25 15.16 -2.01
N THR A 238 8.90 15.92 -1.14
CA THR A 238 8.33 16.41 0.13
C THR A 238 7.43 17.63 -0.06
N ASP A 239 7.56 18.34 -1.17
CA ASP A 239 6.83 19.57 -1.43
C ASP A 239 5.42 19.25 -1.91
N ILE A 240 4.46 20.13 -1.63
CA ILE A 240 3.08 19.97 -2.08
C ILE A 240 2.84 20.96 -3.21
N ILE A 241 2.45 20.45 -4.37
CA ILE A 241 2.03 21.21 -5.55
C ILE A 241 0.55 20.92 -5.81
N GLY A 242 -0.24 21.97 -6.03
CA GLY A 242 -1.62 21.80 -6.44
C GLY A 242 -2.22 22.99 -7.17
N ARG A 243 -3.36 22.73 -7.80
CA ARG A 243 -4.15 23.71 -8.56
C ARG A 243 -5.41 24.04 -7.75
N LEU A 244 -5.62 25.32 -7.50
CA LEU A 244 -6.72 25.81 -6.66
C LEU A 244 -8.00 26.04 -7.48
N GLY A 245 -7.84 26.35 -8.77
CA GLY A 245 -8.92 26.56 -9.72
C GLY A 245 -8.45 27.45 -10.86
N GLY A 246 -9.11 27.39 -12.02
CA GLY A 246 -8.75 28.25 -13.17
C GLY A 246 -7.26 28.13 -13.53
N ASP A 247 -6.55 29.24 -13.49
CA ASP A 247 -5.11 29.41 -13.73
C ASP A 247 -4.27 29.50 -12.45
N GLU A 248 -4.86 29.30 -11.27
CA GLU A 248 -4.21 29.46 -9.98
C GLU A 248 -3.58 28.15 -9.47
N PHE A 249 -2.29 28.22 -9.17
CA PHE A 249 -1.51 27.14 -8.56
C PHE A 249 -0.92 27.58 -7.23
N CYS A 250 -0.59 26.60 -6.41
CA CYS A 250 0.18 26.84 -5.19
C CYS A 250 1.22 25.75 -4.96
N ILE A 251 2.27 26.14 -4.24
CA ILE A 251 3.34 25.26 -3.78
C ILE A 251 3.59 25.51 -2.30
N TYR A 252 3.62 24.45 -1.50
CA TYR A 252 4.06 24.47 -0.11
C TYR A 252 5.40 23.77 0.03
N LEU A 253 6.34 24.48 0.63
CA LEU A 253 7.74 24.08 0.80
C LEU A 253 8.00 23.84 2.30
N PRO A 254 7.92 22.58 2.77
CA PRO A 254 8.31 22.28 4.13
C PRO A 254 9.82 22.45 4.30
N GLN A 255 10.22 22.85 5.50
CA GLN A 255 11.62 22.81 5.93
C GLN A 255 12.60 23.57 5.01
N ILE A 256 12.31 24.84 4.73
CA ILE A 256 13.22 25.73 4.02
C ILE A 256 14.12 26.50 4.99
N PRO A 257 15.34 26.89 4.59
CA PRO A 257 16.29 27.54 5.49
C PRO A 257 15.83 28.96 5.86
N ASP A 258 15.42 29.77 4.89
CA ASP A 258 15.15 31.18 5.07
C ASP A 258 14.29 31.78 3.93
N TYR A 259 14.00 33.07 4.06
CA TYR A 259 13.30 33.85 3.05
C TYR A 259 14.10 33.99 1.73
N GLU A 260 15.42 34.01 1.80
CA GLU A 260 16.27 34.18 0.60
C GLU A 260 16.19 32.96 -0.31
N PHE A 261 16.15 31.77 0.28
CA PHE A 261 15.86 30.52 -0.43
C PHE A 261 14.50 30.58 -1.12
N LEU A 262 13.46 31.07 -0.44
CA LEU A 262 12.13 31.23 -1.02
C LEU A 262 12.17 32.16 -2.23
N CYS A 263 12.86 33.30 -2.14
CA CYS A 263 13.02 34.23 -3.27
C CYS A 263 13.73 33.58 -4.47
N ARG A 264 14.83 32.87 -4.22
CA ARG A 264 15.55 32.12 -5.28
C ARG A 264 14.67 31.02 -5.88
N PHE A 265 13.85 30.38 -5.07
CA PHE A 265 12.89 29.39 -5.54
C PHE A 265 11.86 30.02 -6.49
N CYS A 266 11.23 31.14 -6.10
CA CYS A 266 10.29 31.86 -6.96
C CYS A 266 10.93 32.31 -8.30
N GLN A 267 12.16 32.83 -8.26
CA GLN A 267 12.93 33.18 -9.46
C GLN A 267 13.15 31.97 -10.39
N ARG A 268 13.49 30.82 -9.79
CA ARG A 268 13.67 29.59 -10.54
C ARG A 268 12.37 29.12 -11.19
N LEU A 269 11.23 29.24 -10.51
CA LEU A 269 9.93 28.88 -11.09
C LEU A 269 9.63 29.67 -12.36
N ASN A 270 9.87 30.99 -12.33
CA ASN A 270 9.72 31.85 -13.51
C ASN A 270 10.61 31.37 -14.67
N ALA A 271 11.89 31.11 -14.40
CA ALA A 271 12.83 30.67 -15.43
C ALA A 271 12.47 29.29 -16.02
N VAL A 272 12.12 28.31 -15.18
CA VAL A 272 11.77 26.95 -15.63
C VAL A 272 10.43 26.97 -16.39
N SER A 273 9.45 27.74 -15.94
CA SER A 273 8.15 27.86 -16.63
C SER A 273 8.31 28.47 -18.01
N LYS A 274 9.07 29.57 -18.11
CA LYS A 274 9.37 30.20 -19.41
C LYS A 274 10.08 29.24 -20.38
N SER A 275 11.06 28.47 -19.89
CA SER A 275 11.75 27.47 -20.70
C SER A 275 10.80 26.40 -21.24
N TYR A 276 9.88 25.91 -20.40
CA TYR A 276 8.88 24.90 -20.80
C TYR A 276 7.88 25.43 -21.83
N PHE A 277 7.39 26.66 -21.66
CA PHE A 277 6.47 27.26 -22.64
C PHE A 277 7.13 27.46 -24.01
N ASN A 278 8.42 27.84 -24.03
CA ASN A 278 9.15 28.01 -25.30
C ASN A 278 9.37 26.69 -26.06
N GLN A 279 9.47 25.56 -25.35
CA GLN A 279 9.68 24.25 -25.97
C GLN A 279 8.41 23.65 -26.57
N THR A 280 7.24 24.14 -26.19
CA THR A 280 5.95 23.50 -26.46
C THR A 280 5.18 24.11 -27.64
N GLU A 281 5.83 24.96 -28.44
CA GLU A 281 5.31 25.59 -29.68
C GLU A 281 3.88 26.19 -29.53
N ILE A 282 3.56 26.76 -28.36
CA ILE A 282 2.24 27.39 -28.12
C ILE A 282 2.05 28.66 -29.00
N GLY A 283 3.14 29.21 -29.55
CA GLY A 283 3.11 30.33 -30.49
C GLY A 283 2.89 31.71 -29.85
N ILE A 284 2.88 31.79 -28.53
CA ILE A 284 2.76 33.02 -27.73
C ILE A 284 3.74 33.00 -26.56
N ASP A 285 4.22 34.17 -26.14
CA ASP A 285 5.04 34.31 -24.93
C ASP A 285 4.12 34.23 -23.71
N VAL A 286 4.21 33.12 -22.96
CA VAL A 286 3.44 32.89 -21.74
C VAL A 286 4.35 33.12 -20.55
N THR A 287 3.90 33.94 -19.61
CA THR A 287 4.58 34.20 -18.34
C THR A 287 3.69 33.82 -17.16
N ILE A 288 4.30 33.73 -15.98
CA ILE A 288 3.57 33.55 -14.73
C ILE A 288 3.92 34.68 -13.77
N SER A 289 2.98 35.00 -12.90
CA SER A 289 3.21 35.84 -11.73
C SER A 289 3.32 34.95 -10.49
N VAL A 290 4.24 35.29 -9.57
CA VAL A 290 4.56 34.45 -8.40
C VAL A 290 4.58 35.28 -7.12
N GLY A 291 3.76 34.89 -6.14
CA GLY A 291 3.71 35.46 -4.79
C GLY A 291 4.15 34.44 -3.75
N GLY A 292 5.28 34.67 -3.08
CA GLY A 292 5.81 33.75 -2.05
C GLY A 292 5.90 34.40 -0.68
N VAL A 293 5.50 33.67 0.37
CA VAL A 293 5.61 34.10 1.77
C VAL A 293 6.17 33.02 2.67
N LEU A 294 6.89 33.41 3.73
CA LEU A 294 7.19 32.50 4.83
C LEU A 294 5.93 32.27 5.66
N VAL A 295 5.76 31.03 6.10
CA VAL A 295 4.71 30.60 7.04
C VAL A 295 5.10 31.04 8.45
N ARG A 296 4.24 31.83 9.10
CA ARG A 296 4.46 32.30 10.47
C ARG A 296 4.01 31.23 11.48
N PRO A 297 4.46 31.32 12.75
CA PRO A 297 3.93 30.46 13.80
C PRO A 297 2.41 30.58 13.90
N ASP A 298 1.73 29.48 14.21
CA ASP A 298 0.29 29.39 14.49
C ASP A 298 -0.65 29.85 13.35
N GLU A 299 -0.14 29.96 12.11
CA GLU A 299 -0.99 30.28 10.97
C GLU A 299 -1.80 29.08 10.48
N THR A 300 -3.07 29.34 10.16
CA THR A 300 -3.90 28.40 9.42
C THR A 300 -3.60 28.47 7.93
N PHE A 301 -4.11 27.49 7.17
CA PHE A 301 -4.06 27.53 5.70
C PHE A 301 -4.68 28.82 5.15
N ALA A 302 -5.79 29.30 5.72
CA ALA A 302 -6.46 30.49 5.24
C ALA A 302 -5.62 31.76 5.43
N ASP A 303 -4.88 31.85 6.55
CA ASP A 303 -4.03 33.00 6.85
C ASP A 303 -2.85 33.10 5.87
N VAL A 304 -2.14 31.98 5.67
CA VAL A 304 -1.01 31.95 4.74
C VAL A 304 -1.47 32.14 3.30
N TYR A 305 -2.60 31.55 2.92
CA TYR A 305 -3.20 31.72 1.60
C TYR A 305 -3.46 33.19 1.30
N ARG A 306 -4.15 33.90 2.19
CA ARG A 306 -4.46 35.33 2.02
C ARG A 306 -3.22 36.20 1.88
N ARG A 307 -2.13 35.90 2.61
CA ARG A 307 -0.88 36.66 2.48
C ARG A 307 -0.15 36.37 1.17
N ALA A 308 -0.16 35.13 0.71
CA ALA A 308 0.44 34.77 -0.56
C ALA A 308 -0.34 35.32 -1.75
N ASP A 309 -1.67 35.34 -1.66
CA ASP A 309 -2.56 35.98 -2.64
C ASP A 309 -2.27 37.48 -2.76
N GLN A 310 -2.13 38.17 -1.62
CA GLN A 310 -1.72 39.58 -1.60
C GLN A 310 -0.32 39.78 -2.25
N ALA A 311 0.64 38.90 -1.95
CA ALA A 311 1.97 38.97 -2.56
C ALA A 311 1.93 38.71 -4.08
N LEU A 312 1.05 37.83 -4.55
CA LEU A 312 0.83 37.56 -5.97
C LEU A 312 0.17 38.75 -6.66
N TYR A 313 -0.83 39.37 -6.02
CA TYR A 313 -1.47 40.59 -6.52
C TYR A 313 -0.46 41.74 -6.68
N GLU A 314 0.42 41.95 -5.70
CA GLU A 314 1.52 42.92 -5.79
C GLU A 314 2.48 42.61 -6.95
N ALA A 315 2.80 41.33 -7.15
CA ALA A 315 3.64 40.89 -8.26
C ALA A 315 3.01 41.20 -9.63
N LYS A 316 1.69 40.97 -9.76
CA LYS A 316 0.92 41.33 -10.95
C LYS A 316 0.89 42.85 -11.18
N ALA A 317 0.74 43.65 -10.13
CA ALA A 317 0.68 45.10 -10.20
C ALA A 317 2.03 45.76 -10.60
N GLN A 318 3.16 45.12 -10.28
CA GLN A 318 4.51 45.62 -10.60
C GLN A 318 4.97 45.33 -12.05
N GLY A 319 4.05 44.90 -12.91
CA GLY A 319 4.34 44.63 -14.33
C GLY A 319 4.34 43.15 -14.72
N ARG A 320 3.90 42.24 -13.82
CA ARG A 320 3.91 40.78 -13.99
C ARG A 320 5.34 40.22 -14.16
N ASN A 321 5.52 38.90 -14.07
CA ASN A 321 6.86 38.27 -14.11
C ASN A 321 7.84 38.82 -13.04
N THR A 322 7.35 39.05 -11.82
CA THR A 322 8.16 39.55 -10.69
C THR A 322 8.23 38.54 -9.54
N ASN A 323 9.20 38.74 -8.62
CA ASN A 323 9.54 37.78 -7.57
C ASN A 323 9.34 38.39 -6.17
N CYS A 324 8.38 37.85 -5.42
CA CYS A 324 8.16 38.04 -3.97
C CYS A 324 7.66 39.44 -3.49
N GLY A 325 6.59 39.42 -2.69
CA GLY A 325 6.07 40.59 -1.96
C GLY A 325 6.93 40.95 -0.73
N ARG A 326 6.68 42.12 -0.10
CA ARG A 326 7.47 42.59 1.06
C ARG A 326 7.30 41.69 2.30
N LYS A 327 8.37 41.60 3.11
CA LYS A 327 8.52 40.81 4.36
C LYS A 327 7.32 40.89 5.31
#